data_AF-A0A1C7HN07-F1
#
_entry.id   AF-A0A1C7HN07-F1
#
_cell.length_a   1.000
_cell.length_b   1.000
_cell.length_c   1.000
_cell.angle_alpha   90.00
_cell.angle_beta   90.00
_cell.angle_gamma   90.00
#
_symmetry.space_group_name_H-M   'P 1'
#
loop_
_entity.id
_entity.type
_entity.pdbx_description
1 polymer ?
#
loop_
_entity_poly.entity_id
_entity_poly.type
_entity_poly.pdbx_seq_one_letter_code
_entity_poly.pdbx_strand_id
1 'polypeptide(L)' 'MAKNLKLKAARAAMDLTQEQLAEKVSVTRQTINAIEKGDYNPSINLCITICRVLGKTLNDLFWEE' A
#
# COMPACT_ATOMS: atom_id res chain seq x y z
N MET A 1 -2.56 14.32 1.81
CA MET A 1 -3.27 13.56 2.88
C MET A 1 -2.26 13.26 3.98
N ALA A 2 -2.67 12.63 5.09
CA ALA A 2 -1.72 12.09 6.04
C ALA A 2 -0.91 10.92 5.41
N LYS A 3 0.31 10.69 5.91
CA LYS A 3 1.13 9.55 5.46
C LYS A 3 0.44 8.24 5.77
N ASN A 4 0.45 7.28 4.84
CA ASN A 4 -0.08 5.95 5.08
C ASN A 4 0.98 5.06 5.77
N LEU A 5 1.12 5.26 7.09
CA LEU A 5 2.05 4.50 7.92
C LEU A 5 1.63 3.03 8.10
N LYS A 6 0.32 2.74 8.03
CA LYS A 6 -0.23 1.38 8.14
C LYS A 6 0.23 0.51 6.96
N LEU A 7 0.15 1.04 5.73
CA LEU A 7 0.66 0.38 4.53
C LEU A 7 2.16 0.12 4.62
N LYS A 8 2.94 1.14 5.00
CA LYS A 8 4.39 1.00 5.16
C LYS A 8 4.77 -0.08 6.16
N ALA A 9 4.08 -0.13 7.31
CA ALA A 9 4.30 -1.13 8.34
C ALA A 9 3.94 -2.54 7.86
N ALA A 10 2.79 -2.71 7.21
CA ALA A 10 2.36 -4.01 6.67
C ALA A 10 3.33 -4.53 5.59
N ARG A 11 3.81 -3.66 4.70
CA ARG A 11 4.83 -4.01 3.71
C ARG A 11 6.14 -4.45 4.37
N ALA A 12 6.61 -3.69 5.36
CA ALA A 12 7.85 -3.99 6.08
C ALA A 12 7.74 -5.30 6.90
N ALA A 13 6.57 -5.61 7.47
CA ALA A 13 6.33 -6.86 8.18
C ALA A 13 6.41 -8.11 7.29
N MET A 14 6.37 -7.94 5.96
CA MET A 14 6.58 -9.00 4.98
C MET A 14 7.98 -8.97 4.34
N ASP A 15 8.89 -8.14 4.86
CA ASP A 15 10.23 -7.91 4.29
C ASP A 15 10.22 -7.48 2.81
N LEU A 16 9.11 -6.85 2.37
CA LEU A 16 8.98 -6.37 1.00
C LEU A 16 9.56 -4.96 0.88
N THR A 17 10.36 -4.73 -0.15
CA THR A 17 10.69 -3.37 -0.62
C THR A 17 9.50 -2.73 -1.34
N GLN A 18 9.54 -1.41 -1.53
CA GLN A 18 8.51 -0.72 -2.32
C GLN A 18 8.43 -1.24 -3.76
N GLU A 19 9.59 -1.60 -4.36
CA GLU A 19 9.67 -2.15 -5.72
C GLU A 19 8.99 -3.52 -5.77
N GLN A 20 9.31 -4.42 -4.84
CA GLN A 20 8.70 -5.75 -4.80
C GLN A 20 7.19 -5.71 -4.58
N LEU A 21 6.68 -4.78 -3.75
CA LEU A 21 5.23 -4.59 -3.63
C LEU A 21 4.63 -4.06 -4.94
N ALA A 22 5.31 -3.12 -5.60
CA ALA A 22 4.87 -2.54 -6.85
C ALA A 22 4.76 -3.59 -7.97
N GLU A 23 5.78 -4.45 -8.11
CA GLU A 23 5.77 -5.59 -9.03
C GLU A 23 4.59 -6.53 -8.77
N LYS A 24 4.32 -6.86 -7.50
CA LYS A 24 3.22 -7.76 -7.11
C LYS A 24 1.83 -7.20 -7.40
N VAL A 25 1.68 -5.87 -7.44
CA VAL A 25 0.40 -5.21 -7.72
C VAL A 25 0.36 -4.52 -9.09
N SER A 26 1.35 -4.79 -9.94
CA SER A 26 1.45 -4.29 -11.32
C SER A 26 1.42 -2.76 -11.42
N VAL A 27 2.16 -2.08 -10.54
CA VAL A 27 2.35 -0.61 -10.57
C VAL A 27 3.83 -0.26 -10.49
N THR A 28 4.15 1.02 -10.55
CA THR A 28 5.53 1.49 -10.38
C THR A 28 5.88 1.65 -8.90
N ARG A 29 7.17 1.54 -8.54
CA ARG A 29 7.63 1.86 -7.18
C ARG A 29 7.24 3.28 -6.75
N GLN A 30 7.23 4.23 -7.68
CA GLN A 30 6.81 5.61 -7.45
C GLN A 30 5.35 5.67 -6.99
N THR A 31 4.48 4.84 -7.57
CA THR A 31 3.08 4.70 -7.14
C THR A 31 3.00 4.26 -5.69
N ILE A 32 3.69 3.18 -5.30
CA ILE A 32 3.71 2.70 -3.90
C ILE A 32 4.24 3.78 -2.95
N ASN A 33 5.34 4.43 -3.33
CA ASN A 33 5.91 5.51 -2.53
C ASN A 33 4.95 6.70 -2.36
N ALA A 34 4.21 7.09 -3.40
CA ALA A 34 3.23 8.17 -3.32
C ALA A 34 2.04 7.81 -2.41
N ILE A 35 1.60 6.54 -2.42
CA ILE A 35 0.56 6.05 -1.49
C ILE A 35 1.08 6.12 -0.04
N GLU A 36 2.29 5.61 0.23
CA GLU A 36 2.87 5.64 1.58
C GLU A 36 3.08 7.07 2.11
N LYS A 37 3.39 8.02 1.22
CA LYS A 37 3.51 9.44 1.58
C LYS A 37 2.17 10.17 1.76
N GLY A 38 1.07 9.60 1.25
CA GLY A 38 -0.23 10.27 1.23
C GLY A 38 -0.37 11.32 0.12
N ASP A 39 0.49 11.22 -0.90
CA ASP A 39 0.54 12.10 -2.08
C ASP A 39 -0.35 11.60 -3.22
N TYR A 40 -0.83 10.35 -3.13
CA TYR A 40 -1.67 9.72 -4.13
C TYR A 40 -2.82 8.96 -3.48
N ASN A 41 -4.04 9.16 -4.00
CA ASN A 41 -5.20 8.37 -3.65
C ASN A 41 -5.34 7.19 -4.63
N PRO A 42 -5.02 5.95 -4.22
CA PRO A 42 -5.16 4.78 -5.09
C PRO A 42 -6.63 4.48 -5.44
N SER A 43 -6.84 3.83 -6.57
CA SER A 43 -8.16 3.28 -6.91
C SER A 43 -8.54 2.15 -5.96
N ILE A 44 -9.84 1.92 -5.77
CA ILE A 44 -10.32 0.82 -4.92
C ILE A 44 -9.76 -0.54 -5.33
N ASN A 45 -9.59 -0.77 -6.64
CA ASN A 45 -9.00 -1.99 -7.17
C ASN A 45 -7.54 -2.15 -6.74
N LEU A 46 -6.75 -1.07 -6.78
CA LEU A 46 -5.36 -1.09 -6.32
C LEU A 46 -5.30 -1.34 -4.81
N CYS A 47 -6.17 -0.71 -4.02
CA CYS A 47 -6.26 -0.97 -2.58
C CYS A 47 -6.54 -2.46 -2.30
N ILE A 48 -7.50 -3.06 -3.01
CA ILE A 48 -7.86 -4.47 -2.86
C ILE A 48 -6.68 -5.38 -3.22
N THR A 49 -5.97 -5.10 -4.31
CA THR A 49 -4.80 -5.89 -4.73
C THR A 49 -3.68 -5.80 -3.70
N ILE A 50 -3.39 -4.60 -3.18
CA ILE A 50 -2.41 -4.40 -2.10
C ILE A 50 -2.82 -5.19 -0.85
N CYS A 51 -4.09 -5.11 -0.45
CA CYS A 51 -4.64 -5.84 0.69
C CYS A 51 -4.43 -7.36 0.54
N ARG A 52 -4.72 -7.92 -0.65
CA ARG A 52 -4.51 -9.35 -0.94
C ARG A 52 -3.05 -9.76 -0.84
N VAL A 53 -2.14 -8.96 -1.40
CA VAL A 53 -0.69 -9.24 -1.33
C VAL A 53 -0.18 -9.17 0.10
N LEU A 54 -0.68 -8.22 0.90
CA LEU A 54 -0.23 -7.98 2.26
C LEU A 54 -0.96 -8.82 3.32
N GLY A 55 -1.98 -9.60 2.94
CA GLY A 55 -2.81 -10.35 3.89
C GLY A 55 -3.57 -9.45 4.86
N LYS A 56 -4.02 -8.28 4.38
CA LYS A 56 -4.71 -7.24 5.16
C LYS A 56 -6.06 -6.90 4.55
N THR A 57 -6.88 -6.21 5.30
CA THR A 57 -8.16 -5.64 4.84
C THR A 57 -8.01 -4.15 4.53
N LEU A 58 -9.01 -3.58 3.86
CA LEU A 58 -9.07 -2.14 3.62
C LEU A 58 -9.12 -1.34 4.94
N ASN A 59 -9.80 -1.87 5.97
CA ASN A 59 -9.83 -1.26 7.31
C ASN A 59 -8.44 -1.20 7.93
N ASP A 60 -7.63 -2.24 7.74
CA ASP A 60 -6.28 -2.30 8.29
C ASP A 60 -5.34 -1.27 7.66
N LEU A 61 -5.55 -0.89 6.38
CA LEU A 61 -4.56 -0.15 5.61
C LEU A 61 -4.97 1.25 5.17
N PHE A 62 -6.27 1.53 4.94
CA PHE A 62 -6.70 2.74 4.24
C PHE A 62 -7.72 3.58 4.97
N TRP A 63 -8.52 2.99 5.87
CA TRP A 63 -9.48 3.75 6.66
C TRP A 63 -8.89 4.17 8.01
N GLU A 64 -9.24 5.40 8.42
CA GLU A 64 -9.11 5.86 9.80
C GLU A 64 -10.37 5.41 10.54
N GLU A 65 -10.25 5.08 11.83
CA GLU A 65 -11.42 4.90 12.69
C GLU A 65 -12.13 6.24 12.90
#